data_AF-A0A355CC70-F1
#
_entry.id   AF-A0A355CC70-F1
#
_cell.length_a   1.000
_cell.length_b   1.000
_cell.length_c   1.000
_cell.angle_alpha   90.00
_cell.angle_beta   90.00
_cell.angle_gamma   90.00
#
_symmetry.space_group_name_H-M   'P 1'
#
loop_
_entity.id
_entity.type
_entity.pdbx_description
1 polymer ?
#
loop_
_entity_poly.entity_id
_entity_poly.type
_entity_poly.pdbx_seq_one_letter_code
_entity_poly.pdbx_strand_id
1 'polypeptide(L)'
;PGPDGGKVLHRRVGNKDIYMVKDVEKGSECFFRATGRVELWDAHSGTAQACPVLSQDKAGTRIRMNRETGNSYLIVFSPGKPLMADEGRTALRLSYEIPLGREWVTELLPTLQNKWGDYRFPAFDGMIGAEARSFRYAPDNGMPGNWMQPDYNDANWEEGIYGYGPQLMTQADGTAWTPVSFSWQYGVWDNPGAQGYHGLKGKVDDRFFILDKGKNQR
;
A
#
# COMPACT_ATOMS: atom_id res chain seq x y z
N PRO A 1 10.00 10.18 23.12
CA PRO A 1 10.83 10.05 21.91
C PRO A 1 10.42 11.12 20.90
N GLY A 2 11.37 11.75 20.22
CA GLY A 2 11.07 12.67 19.10
C GLY A 2 10.39 11.94 17.94
N PRO A 3 9.86 12.67 16.95
CA PRO A 3 9.14 12.11 15.80
C PRO A 3 9.94 11.06 15.01
N ASP A 4 11.28 11.14 15.04
CA ASP A 4 12.21 10.23 14.34
C ASP A 4 12.85 9.17 15.26
N GLY A 5 12.38 9.05 16.51
CA GLY A 5 12.90 8.08 17.46
C GLY A 5 12.26 6.70 17.32
N GLY A 6 13.05 5.64 17.51
CA GLY A 6 12.55 4.27 17.62
C GLY A 6 11.38 4.15 18.60
N LYS A 7 10.36 3.39 18.21
CA LYS A 7 9.13 3.16 18.98
C LYS A 7 9.25 1.86 19.75
N VAL A 8 8.82 1.87 21.00
CA VAL A 8 8.87 0.70 21.87
C VAL A 8 7.58 0.55 22.67
N LEU A 9 7.09 -0.69 22.75
CA LEU A 9 6.07 -1.11 23.70
C LEU A 9 6.67 -2.18 24.60
N HIS A 10 6.38 -2.12 25.90
CA HIS A 10 6.86 -3.10 26.87
C HIS A 10 5.68 -3.74 27.60
N ARG A 11 5.74 -5.07 27.72
CA ARG A 11 4.82 -5.88 28.51
C ARG A 11 5.62 -6.84 29.38
N ARG A 12 5.17 -7.05 30.60
CA ARG A 12 5.67 -8.12 31.47
C ARG A 12 4.62 -9.23 31.55
N VAL A 13 5.03 -10.46 31.26
CA VAL A 13 4.15 -11.64 31.26
C VAL A 13 4.84 -12.74 32.05
N GLY A 14 4.32 -13.03 33.25
CA GLY A 14 4.96 -13.93 34.20
C GLY A 14 6.38 -13.47 34.54
N ASN A 15 7.37 -14.33 34.28
CA ASN A 15 8.79 -14.06 34.51
C ASN A 15 9.51 -13.46 33.28
N LYS A 16 8.78 -13.03 32.25
CA LYS A 16 9.35 -12.49 31.00
C LYS A 16 9.06 -11.00 30.83
N ASP A 17 10.03 -10.27 30.31
CA ASP A 17 9.86 -8.92 29.80
C ASP A 17 9.87 -8.97 28.27
N ILE A 18 8.83 -8.44 27.64
CA ILE A 18 8.63 -8.48 26.18
C ILE A 18 8.60 -7.05 25.67
N TYR A 19 9.52 -6.73 24.76
CA TYR A 19 9.61 -5.44 24.08
C TYR A 19 9.26 -5.61 22.61
N MET A 20 8.25 -4.88 22.14
CA MET A 20 8.01 -4.70 20.71
C MET A 20 8.72 -3.43 20.27
N VAL A 21 9.65 -3.55 19.31
CA VAL A 21 10.48 -2.46 18.83
C VAL A 21 10.22 -2.24 17.34
N LYS A 22 10.03 -0.99 16.94
CA LYS A 22 9.79 -0.57 15.55
C LYS A 22 10.58 0.71 15.25
N ASP A 23 10.84 0.96 13.96
CA ASP A 23 11.42 2.21 13.46
C ASP A 23 12.80 2.51 14.06
N VAL A 24 13.60 1.46 14.28
CA VAL A 24 15.00 1.57 14.70
C VAL A 24 15.90 1.25 13.51
N GLU A 25 16.89 2.11 13.26
CA GLU A 25 17.85 1.93 12.18
C GLU A 25 18.69 0.65 12.34
N LYS A 26 19.03 0.03 11.21
CA LYS A 26 19.87 -1.15 11.19
C LYS A 26 21.27 -0.81 11.71
N GLY A 27 21.74 -1.57 12.69
CA GLY A 27 23.03 -1.40 13.34
C GLY A 27 22.99 -0.56 14.62
N SER A 28 21.86 0.11 14.92
CA SER A 28 21.74 0.90 16.15
C SER A 28 21.91 0.05 17.41
N GLU A 29 22.55 0.64 18.42
CA GLU A 29 22.61 0.06 19.75
C GLU A 29 21.38 0.47 20.56
N CYS A 30 20.67 -0.52 21.10
CA CYS A 30 19.47 -0.31 21.90
C CYS A 30 19.68 -0.81 23.32
N PHE A 31 19.26 0.02 24.28
CA PHE A 31 19.27 -0.30 25.70
C PHE A 31 17.88 -0.69 26.20
N PHE A 32 17.80 -1.80 26.93
CA PHE A 32 16.59 -2.34 27.53
C PHE A 32 16.77 -2.47 29.03
N ARG A 33 15.81 -1.97 29.81
CA ARG A 33 15.83 -2.06 31.27
C ARG A 33 15.33 -3.42 31.78
N ALA A 34 15.91 -4.49 31.23
CA ALA A 34 15.65 -5.88 31.57
C ALA A 34 16.96 -6.69 31.47
N THR A 35 17.05 -7.81 32.17
CA THR A 35 18.23 -8.69 32.23
C THR A 35 17.83 -10.15 32.06
N GLY A 36 18.81 -11.03 31.85
CA GLY A 36 18.61 -12.46 31.64
C GLY A 36 18.93 -12.92 30.21
N ARG A 37 18.38 -14.06 29.82
CA ARG A 37 18.47 -14.61 28.46
C ARG A 37 17.63 -13.77 27.51
N VAL A 38 18.18 -13.40 26.36
CA VAL A 38 17.49 -12.58 25.35
C VAL A 38 17.21 -13.41 24.10
N GLU A 39 15.96 -13.35 23.64
CA GLU A 39 15.48 -13.98 22.42
C GLU A 39 14.85 -12.92 21.51
N LEU A 40 14.99 -13.12 20.20
CA LEU A 40 14.26 -12.39 19.17
C LEU A 40 13.17 -13.34 18.64
N TRP A 41 11.92 -12.93 18.78
CA TRP A 41 10.78 -13.69 18.25
C TRP A 41 10.30 -13.05 16.95
N ASP A 42 10.18 -13.87 15.91
CA ASP A 42 9.70 -13.47 14.59
C ASP A 42 8.22 -13.82 14.45
N ALA A 43 7.36 -12.81 14.33
CA ALA A 43 5.92 -12.99 14.29
C ALA A 43 5.41 -13.58 12.97
N HIS A 44 6.21 -13.50 11.89
CA HIS A 44 5.83 -14.01 10.58
C HIS A 44 6.06 -15.53 10.48
N SER A 45 7.22 -15.99 10.95
CA SER A 45 7.63 -17.40 10.94
C SER A 45 7.26 -18.17 12.21
N GLY A 46 6.92 -17.47 13.30
CA GLY A 46 6.67 -18.06 14.61
C GLY A 46 7.93 -18.60 15.31
N THR A 47 9.12 -18.27 14.82
CA THR A 47 10.39 -18.76 15.37
C THR A 47 10.94 -17.86 16.47
N ALA A 48 11.65 -18.47 17.42
CA ALA A 48 12.38 -17.77 18.47
C ALA A 48 13.87 -18.11 18.35
N GLN A 49 14.72 -17.08 18.24
CA GLN A 49 16.17 -17.23 18.12
C GLN A 49 16.88 -16.50 19.26
N ALA A 50 17.99 -17.04 19.73
CA ALA A 50 18.83 -16.35 20.70
C ALA A 50 19.31 -15.00 20.11
N CYS A 51 19.24 -13.93 20.90
CA CYS A 51 19.70 -12.61 20.51
C CYS A 51 20.99 -12.28 21.26
N PRO A 52 22.15 -12.26 20.57
CA PRO A 52 23.41 -11.90 21.20
C PRO A 52 23.42 -10.49 21.79
N VAL A 53 23.93 -10.41 23.01
CA VAL A 53 23.98 -9.22 23.86
C VAL A 53 25.36 -8.58 23.82
N LEU A 54 25.42 -7.26 23.63
CA LEU A 54 26.68 -6.51 23.67
C LEU A 54 27.20 -6.39 25.10
N SER A 55 26.31 -6.03 26.04
CA SER A 55 26.60 -5.97 27.47
C SER A 55 25.34 -6.11 28.30
N GLN A 56 25.48 -6.64 29.52
CA GLN A 56 24.40 -6.73 30.49
C GLN A 56 24.95 -6.45 31.89
N ASP A 57 24.33 -5.52 32.60
CA ASP A 57 24.68 -5.14 33.97
C ASP A 57 23.41 -5.04 34.84
N LYS A 58 23.53 -4.46 36.03
CA LYS A 58 22.38 -4.27 36.94
C LYS A 58 21.35 -3.26 36.41
N ALA A 59 21.73 -2.35 35.52
CA ALA A 59 20.85 -1.35 34.96
C ALA A 59 20.03 -1.92 33.77
N GLY A 60 20.61 -2.82 32.99
CA GLY A 60 19.90 -3.46 31.90
C GLY A 60 20.79 -4.17 30.89
N THR A 61 20.29 -4.28 29.67
CA THR A 61 20.93 -5.02 28.57
C THR A 61 21.06 -4.14 27.34
N ARG A 62 22.21 -4.17 26.67
CA ARG A 62 22.46 -3.53 25.38
C ARG A 62 22.55 -4.58 24.28
N ILE A 63 21.82 -4.37 23.18
CA ILE A 63 21.86 -5.23 22.00
C ILE A 63 22.06 -4.37 20.74
N ARG A 64 22.53 -5.01 19.66
CA ARG A 64 22.61 -4.37 18.34
C ARG A 64 21.44 -4.77 17.46
N MET A 65 20.71 -3.80 16.92
CA MET A 65 19.56 -4.01 16.04
C MET A 65 19.99 -4.26 14.59
N ASN A 66 20.39 -5.48 14.25
CA ASN A 66 20.88 -5.83 12.90
C ASN A 66 19.78 -6.25 11.91
N ARG A 67 18.58 -5.67 12.00
CA ARG A 67 17.43 -6.09 11.18
C ARG A 67 16.89 -4.93 10.34
N GLU A 68 16.05 -5.25 9.36
CA GLU A 68 15.54 -4.27 8.39
C GLU A 68 14.61 -3.25 9.05
N THR A 69 14.68 -2.02 8.56
CA THR A 69 13.78 -0.94 8.93
C THR A 69 12.37 -1.21 8.38
N GLY A 70 11.33 -0.75 9.08
CA GLY A 70 9.92 -0.93 8.69
C GLY A 70 9.20 -2.13 9.32
N ASN A 71 9.94 -3.15 9.77
CA ASN A 71 9.38 -4.28 10.52
C ASN A 71 9.28 -4.00 12.02
N SER A 72 8.45 -4.79 12.70
CA SER A 72 8.36 -4.81 14.16
C SER A 72 9.00 -6.08 14.71
N TYR A 73 9.82 -5.94 15.75
CA TYR A 73 10.59 -7.03 16.34
C TYR A 73 10.19 -7.23 17.80
N LEU A 74 10.04 -8.50 18.21
CA LEU A 74 9.77 -8.86 19.60
C LEU A 74 11.07 -9.31 20.27
N ILE A 75 11.54 -8.54 21.25
CA ILE A 75 12.72 -8.84 22.06
C ILE A 75 12.23 -9.33 23.42
N VAL A 76 12.54 -10.57 23.74
CA VAL A 76 12.02 -11.27 24.92
C VAL A 76 13.15 -11.58 25.88
N PHE A 77 13.02 -11.09 27.11
CA PHE A 77 13.90 -11.39 28.23
C PHE A 77 13.27 -12.48 29.09
N SER A 78 14.04 -13.51 29.41
CA SER A 78 13.64 -14.61 30.29
C SER A 78 14.73 -14.87 31.34
N PRO A 79 14.42 -15.51 32.48
CA PRO A 79 15.45 -15.91 33.43
C PRO A 79 16.47 -16.85 32.77
N GLY A 80 17.75 -16.59 33.03
CA GLY A 80 18.86 -17.35 32.45
C GLY A 80 20.05 -16.45 32.13
N LYS A 81 21.11 -17.04 31.58
CA LYS A 81 22.29 -16.30 31.15
C LYS A 81 22.09 -15.78 29.71
N PRO A 82 22.49 -14.53 29.39
CA PRO A 82 22.50 -14.04 28.02
C PRO A 82 23.53 -14.78 27.18
N LEU A 83 23.27 -14.88 25.88
CA LEU A 83 24.29 -15.19 24.90
C LEU A 83 25.07 -13.90 24.63
N MET A 84 26.34 -13.83 25.00
CA MET A 84 27.17 -12.66 24.71
C MET A 84 27.49 -12.63 23.21
N ALA A 85 27.54 -11.42 22.64
CA ALA A 85 28.02 -11.23 21.29
C ALA A 85 29.52 -11.54 21.25
N ASP A 86 29.90 -12.60 20.54
CA ASP A 86 31.28 -12.81 20.14
C ASP A 86 31.65 -11.79 19.06
N GLU A 87 32.80 -11.14 19.20
CA GLU A 87 33.32 -10.19 18.19
C GLU A 87 33.57 -10.87 16.84
N GLY A 88 33.61 -12.20 16.81
CA GLY A 88 33.80 -13.04 15.63
C GLY A 88 32.52 -13.66 15.06
N ARG A 89 31.38 -12.94 15.04
CA ARG A 89 30.22 -13.42 14.27
C ARG A 89 30.66 -13.74 12.85
N THR A 90 30.58 -15.01 12.47
CA THR A 90 30.77 -15.48 11.09
C THR A 90 29.89 -14.60 10.21
N ALA A 91 30.52 -13.76 9.38
CA ALA A 91 29.80 -12.95 8.42
C ALA A 91 28.87 -13.89 7.65
N LEU A 92 27.59 -13.50 7.51
CA LEU A 92 26.68 -14.22 6.62
C LEU A 92 27.35 -14.24 5.25
N ARG A 93 27.86 -15.41 4.86
CA ARG A 93 28.48 -15.59 3.57
C ARG A 93 27.35 -15.86 2.60
N LEU A 94 27.26 -15.04 1.56
CA LEU A 94 26.40 -15.32 0.41
C LEU A 94 26.70 -16.75 -0.04
N SER A 95 25.72 -17.65 0.12
CA SER A 95 25.88 -19.06 -0.22
C SER A 95 25.80 -19.28 -1.72
N TYR A 96 24.87 -18.59 -2.38
CA TYR A 96 24.70 -18.55 -3.82
C TYR A 96 23.82 -17.36 -4.22
N GLU A 97 23.87 -17.00 -5.50
CA GLU A 97 23.00 -16.01 -6.13
C GLU A 97 22.26 -16.70 -7.28
N ILE A 98 20.96 -16.47 -7.43
CA ILE A 98 20.18 -16.99 -8.55
C ILE A 98 19.74 -15.79 -9.40
N PRO A 99 20.28 -15.63 -10.62
CA PRO A 99 19.82 -14.59 -11.54
C PRO A 99 18.42 -14.94 -12.05
N LEU A 100 17.48 -14.00 -11.94
CA LEU A 100 16.10 -14.14 -12.42
C LEU A 100 15.95 -13.82 -13.92
N GLY A 101 16.96 -14.12 -14.74
CA GLY A 101 17.06 -13.72 -16.15
C GLY A 101 16.42 -14.68 -17.16
N ARG A 102 15.63 -15.66 -16.70
CA ARG A 102 14.91 -16.57 -17.60
C ARG A 102 13.58 -15.95 -18.00
N GLU A 103 12.97 -16.52 -19.03
CA GLU A 103 11.60 -16.17 -19.41
C GLU A 103 10.64 -16.52 -18.26
N TRP A 104 9.79 -15.56 -17.91
CA TRP A 104 8.75 -15.74 -16.91
C TRP A 104 7.42 -15.92 -17.63
N VAL A 105 6.72 -17.00 -17.31
CA VAL A 105 5.31 -17.15 -17.68
C VAL A 105 4.48 -16.56 -16.56
N THR A 106 3.65 -15.58 -16.89
CA THR A 106 2.73 -14.94 -15.94
C THR A 106 1.30 -15.18 -16.39
N GLU A 107 0.38 -15.24 -15.42
CA GLU A 107 -1.06 -15.36 -15.65
C GLU A 107 -1.78 -14.27 -14.85
N LEU A 108 -2.74 -13.61 -15.49
CA LEU A 108 -3.63 -12.66 -14.82
C LEU A 108 -4.85 -13.41 -14.27
N LEU A 109 -4.86 -13.63 -12.96
CA LEU A 109 -6.01 -14.22 -12.28
C LEU A 109 -6.99 -13.09 -11.87
N PRO A 110 -8.24 -13.10 -12.37
CA PRO A 110 -9.22 -12.13 -11.95
C PRO A 110 -9.59 -12.35 -10.48
N THR A 111 -9.83 -11.27 -9.74
CA THR A 111 -10.19 -11.32 -8.31
C THR A 111 -11.59 -10.75 -8.01
N LEU A 112 -12.26 -10.19 -9.01
CA LEU A 112 -13.55 -9.53 -8.86
C LEU A 112 -14.71 -10.47 -9.26
N GLN A 113 -15.29 -11.17 -8.29
CA GLN A 113 -16.45 -12.04 -8.50
C GLN A 113 -17.76 -11.23 -8.54
N ASN A 114 -18.47 -11.22 -9.66
CA ASN A 114 -19.66 -10.37 -9.84
C ASN A 114 -21.01 -11.06 -9.54
N LYS A 115 -21.00 -12.23 -8.87
CA LYS A 115 -22.21 -13.03 -8.59
C LYS A 115 -23.35 -12.26 -7.92
N TRP A 116 -23.02 -11.25 -7.10
CA TRP A 116 -23.99 -10.41 -6.38
C TRP A 116 -24.15 -9.02 -7.00
N GLY A 117 -23.43 -8.70 -8.07
CA GLY A 117 -23.43 -7.37 -8.68
C GLY A 117 -22.63 -6.32 -7.90
N ASP A 118 -21.75 -6.76 -6.98
CA ASP A 118 -20.90 -5.87 -6.16
C ASP A 118 -19.98 -4.98 -7.02
N TYR A 119 -19.68 -5.39 -8.26
CA TYR A 119 -18.75 -4.71 -9.15
C TYR A 119 -19.38 -4.19 -10.45
N ARG A 120 -20.43 -4.85 -10.97
CA ARG A 120 -21.14 -4.45 -12.21
C ARG A 120 -22.59 -4.91 -12.16
N PHE A 121 -23.49 -4.10 -12.72
CA PHE A 121 -24.87 -4.49 -13.03
C PHE A 121 -25.04 -4.85 -14.52
N PRO A 122 -25.91 -5.82 -14.87
CA PRO A 122 -26.59 -6.74 -13.95
C PRO A 122 -25.60 -7.72 -13.28
N ALA A 123 -25.99 -8.25 -12.12
CA ALA A 123 -25.23 -9.31 -11.46
C ALA A 123 -25.14 -10.54 -12.36
N PHE A 124 -23.99 -11.22 -12.33
CA PHE A 124 -23.79 -12.46 -13.06
C PHE A 124 -22.80 -13.36 -12.32
N ASP A 125 -23.01 -14.67 -12.37
CA ASP A 125 -22.13 -15.64 -11.71
C ASP A 125 -20.84 -15.83 -12.51
N GLY A 126 -19.85 -14.96 -12.26
CA GLY A 126 -18.56 -15.01 -12.93
C GLY A 126 -17.56 -13.94 -12.46
N MET A 127 -16.30 -14.14 -12.84
CA MET A 127 -15.20 -13.23 -12.55
C MET A 127 -15.10 -12.14 -13.62
N ILE A 128 -14.86 -10.90 -13.21
CA ILE A 128 -14.51 -9.81 -14.12
C ILE A 128 -13.01 -9.89 -14.41
N GLY A 129 -12.69 -10.05 -15.70
CA GLY A 129 -11.33 -10.11 -16.22
C GLY A 129 -10.56 -8.80 -16.11
N ALA A 130 -9.34 -8.78 -16.65
CA ALA A 130 -8.60 -7.54 -16.82
C ALA A 130 -9.37 -6.61 -17.77
N GLU A 131 -9.60 -5.38 -17.35
CA GLU A 131 -10.28 -4.36 -18.14
C GLU A 131 -9.42 -3.10 -18.19
N ALA A 132 -9.16 -2.61 -19.39
CA ALA A 132 -8.69 -1.24 -19.55
C ALA A 132 -9.86 -0.31 -19.20
N ARG A 133 -9.64 0.56 -18.21
CA ARG A 133 -10.67 1.49 -17.75
C ARG A 133 -10.51 2.84 -18.41
N SER A 134 -9.29 3.30 -18.63
CA SER A 134 -8.99 4.53 -19.35
C SER A 134 -8.42 4.26 -20.75
N PHE A 135 -8.73 5.17 -21.66
CA PHE A 135 -8.30 5.17 -23.05
C PHE A 135 -8.10 6.61 -23.49
N ARG A 136 -7.16 6.81 -24.41
CA ARG A 136 -7.08 8.05 -25.17
C ARG A 136 -8.12 8.01 -26.28
N TYR A 137 -8.88 9.08 -26.43
CA TYR A 137 -9.93 9.19 -27.43
C TYR A 137 -9.96 10.59 -28.04
N ALA A 138 -10.44 10.65 -29.28
CA ALA A 138 -10.77 11.89 -29.94
C ALA A 138 -12.01 11.69 -30.83
N PRO A 139 -12.93 12.66 -30.93
CA PRO A 139 -14.05 12.58 -31.86
C PRO A 139 -13.54 12.51 -33.31
N ASP A 140 -14.21 11.69 -34.13
CA ASP A 140 -13.92 11.62 -35.57
C ASP A 140 -14.50 12.84 -36.31
N ASN A 141 -13.84 13.98 -36.14
CA ASN A 141 -14.20 15.25 -36.79
C ASN A 141 -13.42 15.43 -38.11
N GLY A 142 -13.38 14.39 -38.94
CA GLY A 142 -12.59 14.38 -40.18
C GLY A 142 -11.10 14.18 -39.92
N MET A 143 -10.75 13.34 -38.94
CA MET A 143 -9.36 13.05 -38.67
C MET A 143 -8.70 12.35 -39.87
N PRO A 144 -7.44 12.67 -40.19
CA PRO A 144 -6.71 11.93 -41.21
C PRO A 144 -6.67 10.44 -40.83
N GLY A 145 -6.94 9.54 -41.77
CA GLY A 145 -7.06 8.09 -41.51
C GLY A 145 -5.75 7.38 -41.11
N ASN A 146 -4.72 8.12 -40.71
CA ASN A 146 -3.42 7.59 -40.24
C ASN A 146 -3.42 7.25 -38.74
N TRP A 147 -4.48 7.55 -37.99
CA TRP A 147 -4.61 7.20 -36.57
C TRP A 147 -4.61 5.68 -36.29
N MET A 148 -4.82 4.84 -37.30
CA MET A 148 -4.74 3.38 -37.20
C MET A 148 -3.31 2.82 -37.34
N GLN A 149 -2.30 3.66 -37.62
CA GLN A 149 -0.93 3.19 -37.80
C GLN A 149 -0.29 2.82 -36.43
N PRO A 150 0.51 1.74 -36.35
CA PRO A 150 1.11 1.28 -35.08
C PRO A 150 2.01 2.30 -34.39
N ASP A 151 2.54 3.27 -35.13
CA ASP A 151 3.45 4.33 -34.69
C ASP A 151 2.77 5.69 -34.55
N TYR A 152 1.44 5.76 -34.67
CA TYR A 152 0.70 7.00 -34.50
C TYR A 152 0.84 7.53 -33.05
N ASN A 153 1.24 8.80 -32.93
CA ASN A 153 1.37 9.46 -31.64
C ASN A 153 0.02 10.06 -31.20
N ASP A 154 -0.66 9.37 -30.29
CA ASP A 154 -1.93 9.79 -29.71
C ASP A 154 -1.79 10.61 -28.41
N ALA A 155 -0.57 11.05 -28.03
CA ALA A 155 -0.33 11.70 -26.74
C ALA A 155 -1.11 13.02 -26.53
N ASN A 156 -1.63 13.62 -27.60
CA ASN A 156 -2.44 14.84 -27.54
C ASN A 156 -3.95 14.56 -27.44
N TRP A 157 -4.38 13.29 -27.47
CA TRP A 157 -5.78 12.90 -27.33
C TRP A 157 -6.22 13.02 -25.87
N GLU A 158 -7.52 13.22 -25.67
CA GLU A 158 -8.09 13.26 -24.33
C GLU A 158 -8.08 11.86 -23.71
N GLU A 159 -7.66 11.74 -22.46
CA GLU A 159 -7.82 10.48 -21.71
C GLU A 159 -9.19 10.47 -21.02
N GLY A 160 -9.95 9.40 -21.27
CA GLY A 160 -11.29 9.21 -20.71
C GLY A 160 -11.55 7.76 -20.39
N ILE A 161 -12.69 7.47 -19.78
CA ILE A 161 -13.09 6.09 -19.44
C ILE A 161 -14.08 5.57 -20.45
N TYR A 162 -14.06 4.26 -20.69
CA TYR A 162 -15.01 3.65 -21.61
C TYR A 162 -16.46 4.00 -21.22
N GLY A 163 -17.25 4.39 -22.21
CA GLY A 163 -18.63 4.82 -21.99
C GLY A 163 -18.77 6.21 -21.36
N TYR A 164 -17.68 6.98 -21.24
CA TYR A 164 -17.68 8.40 -20.90
C TYR A 164 -17.35 9.24 -22.14
N GLY A 165 -18.08 10.33 -22.36
CA GLY A 165 -17.83 11.25 -23.47
C GLY A 165 -18.96 12.25 -23.66
N PRO A 166 -18.86 13.17 -24.64
CA PRO A 166 -19.90 14.17 -24.91
C PRO A 166 -21.25 13.52 -25.20
N GLN A 167 -22.26 13.80 -24.36
CA GLN A 167 -23.63 13.28 -24.54
C GLN A 167 -24.64 14.37 -24.90
N LEU A 168 -24.36 15.62 -24.52
CA LEU A 168 -25.26 16.75 -24.73
C LEU A 168 -24.44 18.02 -25.02
N MET A 169 -24.99 18.95 -25.80
CA MET A 169 -24.47 20.31 -25.92
C MET A 169 -25.32 21.25 -25.07
N THR A 170 -24.69 22.14 -24.32
CA THR A 170 -25.37 23.17 -23.52
C THR A 170 -24.89 24.57 -23.91
N GLN A 171 -25.76 25.55 -23.76
CA GLN A 171 -25.46 26.96 -24.02
C GLN A 171 -26.26 27.81 -23.04
N ALA A 172 -25.60 28.79 -22.43
CA ALA A 172 -26.28 29.90 -21.74
C ALA A 172 -26.40 31.09 -22.68
N ASP A 173 -27.39 31.97 -22.45
CA ASP A 173 -27.61 33.16 -23.28
C ASP A 173 -26.32 33.97 -23.47
N GLY A 174 -25.93 34.16 -24.73
CA GLY A 174 -24.71 34.90 -25.10
C GLY A 174 -23.39 34.11 -25.01
N THR A 175 -23.40 32.80 -24.73
CA THR A 175 -22.19 31.95 -24.66
C THR A 175 -22.08 31.01 -25.87
N ALA A 176 -20.91 30.41 -26.11
CA ALA A 176 -20.77 29.37 -27.13
C ALA A 176 -21.35 28.04 -26.62
N TRP A 177 -21.81 27.20 -27.56
CA TRP A 177 -22.19 25.81 -27.24
C TRP A 177 -20.99 25.06 -26.66
N THR A 178 -21.20 24.40 -25.53
CA THR A 178 -20.18 23.59 -24.86
C THR A 178 -20.67 22.15 -24.68
N PRO A 179 -19.82 21.15 -24.91
CA PRO A 179 -20.18 19.76 -24.68
C PRO A 179 -20.27 19.47 -23.17
N VAL A 180 -21.29 18.71 -22.80
CA VAL A 180 -21.46 18.09 -21.49
C VAL A 180 -21.16 16.61 -21.65
N SER A 181 -20.06 16.18 -21.05
CA SER A 181 -19.62 14.78 -21.08
C SER A 181 -20.05 14.07 -19.81
N PHE A 182 -20.71 12.91 -19.97
CA PHE A 182 -21.02 12.00 -18.86
C PHE A 182 -21.17 10.56 -19.39
N SER A 183 -21.30 9.59 -18.50
CA SER A 183 -21.63 8.20 -18.82
C SER A 183 -23.06 7.89 -18.42
N TRP A 184 -23.83 7.26 -19.32
CA TRP A 184 -25.15 6.73 -18.99
C TRP A 184 -25.09 5.57 -18.00
N GLN A 185 -23.96 4.87 -17.94
CA GLN A 185 -23.73 3.76 -17.04
C GLN A 185 -23.13 4.21 -15.70
N TYR A 186 -22.21 5.18 -15.74
CA TYR A 186 -21.38 5.55 -14.58
C TYR A 186 -21.65 6.97 -14.03
N GLY A 187 -22.50 7.76 -14.67
CA GLY A 187 -22.73 9.16 -14.30
C GLY A 187 -21.57 10.08 -14.70
N VAL A 188 -21.31 11.11 -13.89
CA VAL A 188 -20.22 12.07 -14.13
C VAL A 188 -18.92 11.54 -13.52
N TRP A 189 -17.83 11.61 -14.27
CA TRP A 189 -16.53 11.07 -13.86
C TRP A 189 -16.00 11.83 -12.65
N ASP A 190 -15.54 11.09 -11.64
CA ASP A 190 -15.03 11.62 -10.36
C ASP A 190 -16.02 12.59 -9.65
N ASN A 191 -17.30 12.52 -10.01
CA ASN A 191 -18.34 13.36 -9.46
C ASN A 191 -19.58 12.51 -9.15
N PRO A 192 -19.57 11.82 -8.02
CA PRO A 192 -20.57 10.82 -7.67
C PRO A 192 -21.91 11.41 -7.16
N GLY A 193 -22.14 12.72 -7.38
CA GLY A 193 -23.38 13.41 -7.01
C GLY A 193 -23.46 13.83 -5.52
N ALA A 194 -24.29 14.83 -5.22
CA ALA A 194 -24.49 15.33 -3.86
C ALA A 194 -25.46 14.46 -3.06
N GLN A 195 -25.03 13.94 -1.90
CA GLN A 195 -25.94 13.28 -0.94
C GLN A 195 -26.61 14.31 -0.02
N GLY A 196 -27.94 14.27 0.05
CA GLY A 196 -28.74 15.00 1.04
C GLY A 196 -28.75 14.33 2.44
N TYR A 197 -29.54 14.91 3.35
CA TYR A 197 -29.63 14.61 4.80
C TYR A 197 -30.02 13.17 5.22
N HIS A 198 -30.30 12.27 4.27
CA HIS A 198 -30.65 10.87 4.54
C HIS A 198 -29.73 9.94 3.74
N GLY A 199 -28.47 9.87 4.15
CA GLY A 199 -27.53 8.84 3.68
C GLY A 199 -27.73 7.50 4.41
N LEU A 200 -27.32 6.40 3.74
CA LEU A 200 -27.08 5.10 4.35
C LEU A 200 -26.07 5.23 5.50
N LYS A 201 -26.49 4.83 6.70
CA LYS A 201 -25.74 5.00 7.94
C LYS A 201 -24.43 4.20 7.92
N GLY A 202 -23.32 4.92 8.08
CA GLY A 202 -22.21 4.46 8.91
C GLY A 202 -20.95 4.00 8.18
N LYS A 203 -20.14 4.99 7.79
CA LYS A 203 -18.68 4.96 7.54
C LYS A 203 -18.19 4.19 6.31
N VAL A 204 -17.78 4.96 5.30
CA VAL A 204 -16.82 4.56 4.26
C VAL A 204 -15.58 5.45 4.39
N ASP A 205 -14.41 4.83 4.21
CA ASP A 205 -13.01 5.31 4.33
C ASP A 205 -12.71 6.61 3.57
N ASP A 206 -11.68 7.37 4.00
CA ASP A 206 -11.18 8.67 3.49
C ASP A 206 -10.76 8.68 2.00
N ARG A 207 -11.07 7.64 1.25
CA ARG A 207 -10.88 7.49 -0.20
C ARG A 207 -12.17 7.68 -1.00
N PHE A 208 -13.23 8.16 -0.39
CA PHE A 208 -14.52 8.37 -1.03
C PHE A 208 -15.14 9.71 -0.60
N PHE A 209 -15.36 10.58 -1.60
CA PHE A 209 -16.14 11.84 -1.58
C PHE A 209 -15.47 13.12 -1.02
N ILE A 210 -15.21 14.08 -1.93
CA ILE A 210 -15.15 15.53 -1.62
C ILE A 210 -16.26 16.21 -2.43
N LEU A 211 -17.17 16.92 -1.75
CA LEU A 211 -18.18 17.78 -2.35
C LEU A 211 -17.97 19.23 -1.85
N ASP A 212 -17.05 19.94 -2.47
CA ASP A 212 -17.09 21.40 -2.63
C ASP A 212 -16.01 21.82 -3.65
N LYS A 213 -16.16 23.00 -4.27
CA LYS A 213 -15.07 23.68 -4.96
C LYS A 213 -13.94 23.95 -3.96
N GLY A 214 -13.02 23.00 -3.84
CA GLY A 214 -11.84 23.10 -3.00
C GLY A 214 -11.04 24.36 -3.35
N LYS A 215 -10.96 25.28 -2.39
CA LYS A 215 -10.42 26.65 -2.49
C LYS A 215 -8.91 26.76 -2.80
N ASN A 216 -8.23 25.68 -3.17
CA ASN A 216 -6.76 25.64 -3.31
C ASN A 216 -6.32 25.10 -4.68
N GLN A 217 -6.73 25.78 -5.75
CA GLN A 217 -5.93 25.85 -6.98
C GLN A 217 -5.30 27.25 -7.10
N ARG A 218 -4.32 27.48 -6.22
CA ARG A 218 -3.01 28.04 -6.52
C ARG A 218 -1.98 27.23 -5.75
#